data_AF-A0A512BDT3-F1
#
_entry.id   AF-A0A512BDT3-F1
#
_cell.length_a   1.000
_cell.length_b   1.000
_cell.length_c   1.000
_cell.angle_alpha   90.00
_cell.angle_beta   90.00
_cell.angle_gamma   90.00
#
_symmetry.space_group_name_H-M   'P 1'
#
loop_
_entity.id
_entity.type
_entity.pdbx_description
1 polymer ?
#
loop_
_entity_poly.entity_id
_entity_poly.type
_entity_poly.pdbx_seq_one_letter_code
_entity_poly.pdbx_strand_id
1 'polypeptide(L)'
;MADWRNILSDNNEQLSEEDLLKYLDDDLSQEEKHSIENRINNSPFEVDALQGLLQVKNKKHLQKHVNQLNQKLQHLTAKRQRKEKRKIKIFKWVILTLLILLFTCVVGYVIIRLHVRSNINTKNLNSTTKVLTM
;
A
#
# COMPACT_ATOMS: atom_id res chain seq x y z
N MET A 1 -0.76 24.91 8.59
CA MET A 1 -1.17 23.60 8.04
C MET A 1 -0.82 22.56 9.08
N ALA A 2 -1.79 21.82 9.63
CA ALA A 2 -1.51 20.80 10.64
C ALA A 2 -0.91 19.55 9.97
N ASP A 3 0.29 19.15 10.41
CA ASP A 3 1.00 17.98 9.92
C ASP A 3 0.47 16.71 10.61
N TRP A 4 -0.34 15.94 9.87
CA TRP A 4 -1.01 14.73 10.35
C TRP A 4 -0.03 13.58 10.64
N ARG A 5 1.23 13.67 10.20
CA ARG A 5 2.24 12.63 10.46
C ARG A 5 2.74 12.66 11.90
N ASN A 6 2.58 13.79 12.62
CA ASN A 6 3.01 13.94 14.01
C ASN A 6 2.00 13.40 15.04
N ILE A 7 0.76 13.07 14.64
CA ILE A 7 -0.29 12.60 15.56
C ILE A 7 0.00 11.19 16.10
N LEU A 8 0.79 10.39 15.37
CA LEU A 8 1.12 9.00 15.72
C LEU A 8 2.59 8.80 16.10
N SER A 9 3.43 9.83 15.98
CA SER A 9 4.88 9.72 16.13
C SER A 9 5.41 10.13 17.50
N ASP A 10 4.52 10.45 18.45
CA ASP A 10 4.94 10.73 19.81
C ASP A 10 5.22 9.40 20.53
N ASN A 11 6.50 9.07 20.63
CA ASN A 11 7.07 7.94 21.38
C ASN A 11 6.94 8.16 22.89
N ASN A 12 5.77 8.63 23.33
CA ASN A 12 5.40 8.67 24.73
C ASN A 12 5.17 7.22 25.16
N GLU A 13 5.47 6.88 26.41
CA GLU A 13 5.21 5.57 27.01
C GLU A 13 3.70 5.26 26.98
N GLN A 14 3.20 4.87 25.81
CA GLN A 14 1.77 4.77 25.49
C GLN A 14 1.12 3.81 26.47
N LEU A 15 0.06 4.32 27.12
CA LEU A 15 -0.80 3.51 27.95
C LEU A 15 -1.38 2.39 27.10
N SER A 16 -1.27 1.14 27.57
CA SER A 16 -1.92 0.03 26.88
C SER A 16 -3.43 0.19 27.02
N GLU A 17 -4.18 -0.21 25.99
CA GLU A 17 -5.64 -0.33 26.05
C GLU A 17 -6.07 -1.19 27.26
N GLU A 18 -5.26 -2.20 27.59
CA GLU A 18 -5.48 -3.10 28.72
C GLU A 18 -5.30 -2.41 30.09
N ASP A 19 -4.36 -1.46 30.19
CA ASP A 19 -4.13 -0.67 31.41
C ASP A 19 -5.32 0.27 31.68
N LEU A 20 -5.84 0.91 30.62
CA LEU A 20 -7.02 1.77 30.67
C LEU A 20 -8.29 1.02 31.07
N LEU A 21 -8.47 -0.20 30.56
CA LEU A 21 -9.60 -1.06 30.93
C LEU A 21 -9.53 -1.47 32.41
N LYS A 22 -8.36 -1.91 32.89
CA LYS A 22 -8.14 -2.24 34.31
C LYS A 22 -8.39 -1.04 35.22
N TYR A 23 -7.94 0.15 34.82
CA TYR A 23 -8.21 1.40 35.54
C TYR A 23 -9.70 1.71 35.63
N LEU A 24 -10.47 1.43 34.58
CA LEU A 24 -11.93 1.64 34.56
C LEU A 24 -12.74 0.64 35.38
N ASP A 25 -12.23 -0.58 35.50
CA ASP A 25 -12.83 -1.69 36.24
C ASP A 25 -12.44 -1.67 37.74
N ASP A 26 -11.58 -0.72 38.15
CA ASP A 26 -11.09 -0.51 39.52
C ASP A 26 -10.30 -1.70 40.10
N ASP A 27 -9.73 -2.52 39.21
CA ASP A 27 -9.04 -3.79 39.52
C ASP A 27 -7.52 -3.61 39.78
N LEU A 28 -7.08 -2.43 40.25
CA LEU A 28 -5.67 -2.07 40.41
C LEU A 28 -5.30 -1.73 41.85
N SER A 29 -4.05 -2.04 42.24
CA SER A 29 -3.48 -1.56 43.50
C SER A 29 -3.31 -0.02 43.47
N GLN A 30 -3.30 0.62 44.63
CA GLN A 30 -3.13 2.07 44.75
C GLN A 30 -1.84 2.58 44.11
N GLU A 31 -0.77 1.79 44.19
CA GLU A 31 0.53 2.09 43.59
C GLU A 31 0.47 2.06 42.05
N GLU A 32 -0.22 1.07 41.48
CA GLU A 32 -0.42 0.93 40.04
C GLU A 32 -1.32 2.04 39.51
N LYS A 33 -2.39 2.36 40.23
CA LYS A 33 -3.32 3.44 39.90
C LYS A 33 -2.62 4.79 39.81
N HIS A 34 -1.75 5.09 40.78
CA HIS A 34 -0.97 6.32 40.79
C HIS A 34 0.02 6.40 39.62
N SER A 35 0.66 5.27 39.27
CA SER A 35 1.56 5.21 38.12
C SER A 35 0.83 5.49 36.80
N ILE A 36 -0.40 4.97 36.65
CA ILE A 36 -1.25 5.18 35.48
C ILE A 36 -1.74 6.63 35.43
N GLU A 37 -2.19 7.20 36.54
CA GLU A 37 -2.62 8.61 36.60
C GLU A 37 -1.50 9.57 36.20
N ASN A 38 -0.26 9.30 36.63
CA ASN A 38 0.88 10.10 36.20
C ASN A 38 1.09 10.01 34.68
N ARG A 39 0.97 8.81 34.10
CA ARG A 39 1.07 8.59 32.64
C ARG A 39 -0.06 9.26 31.86
N ILE A 40 -1.30 9.20 32.35
CA ILE A 40 -2.46 9.88 31.75
C ILE A 40 -2.24 11.38 31.74
N ASN A 41 -1.82 11.97 32.87
CA ASN A 41 -1.63 13.41 33.01
C ASN A 41 -0.50 13.97 32.13
N ASN A 42 0.48 13.12 31.76
CA ASN A 42 1.57 13.51 30.86
C ASN A 42 1.13 13.62 29.39
N SER A 43 -0.09 13.18 29.03
CA SER A 43 -0.62 13.25 27.67
C SER A 43 -2.01 13.88 27.63
N PRO A 44 -2.15 15.11 27.11
CA PRO A 44 -3.46 15.75 26.92
C PRO A 44 -4.45 14.90 26.09
N PHE A 45 -3.93 14.04 25.20
CA PHE A 45 -4.73 13.11 24.42
C PHE A 45 -5.32 11.98 25.27
N GLU A 46 -4.53 11.39 26.16
CA GLU A 46 -4.98 10.30 27.04
C GLU A 46 -6.02 10.81 28.05
N VAL A 47 -5.85 12.04 28.56
CA VAL A 47 -6.83 12.71 29.43
C VAL A 47 -8.19 12.85 28.72
N ASP A 48 -8.19 13.37 27.49
CA ASP A 48 -9.43 13.55 26.71
C ASP A 48 -10.08 12.21 26.35
N ALA A 49 -9.27 11.22 25.96
CA ALA A 49 -9.73 9.86 25.68
C ALA A 49 -10.38 9.21 26.91
N LEU A 50 -9.75 9.30 28.09
CA LEU A 50 -10.29 8.78 29.35
C LEU A 50 -11.61 9.48 29.73
N GLN A 51 -11.66 10.81 29.59
CA GLN A 51 -12.86 11.58 29.90
C GLN A 51 -14.03 11.22 28.97
N GLY A 52 -13.77 10.97 27.70
CA GLY A 52 -14.77 10.44 26.77
C GLY A 52 -15.22 9.01 27.15
N LEU A 53 -14.30 8.17 27.62
CA LEU A 53 -14.58 6.79 28.02
C LEU A 53 -15.45 6.72 29.29
N LEU A 54 -15.20 7.61 30.25
CA LEU A 54 -15.98 7.75 31.49
C LEU A 54 -17.43 8.18 31.23
N GLN A 55 -17.71 8.90 30.14
CA GLN A 55 -19.06 9.30 29.76
C GLN A 55 -19.92 8.15 29.22
N VAL A 56 -19.31 7.00 28.94
CA VAL A 56 -20.03 5.82 28.44
C VAL A 56 -20.82 5.17 29.58
N LYS A 57 -22.14 5.35 29.55
CA LYS A 57 -23.08 4.86 30.58
C LYS A 57 -22.99 3.35 30.87
N ASN A 58 -22.62 2.54 29.88
CA ASN A 58 -22.63 1.09 30.00
C ASN A 58 -21.26 0.48 29.70
N LYS A 59 -20.39 0.52 30.70
CA LYS A 59 -19.02 -0.05 30.65
C LYS A 59 -19.00 -1.52 30.21
N LYS A 60 -20.01 -2.33 30.59
CA LYS A 60 -20.10 -3.75 30.20
C LYS A 60 -20.17 -3.99 28.69
N HIS A 61 -20.68 -3.02 27.93
CA HIS A 61 -20.78 -3.13 26.46
C HIS A 61 -19.60 -2.49 25.74
N LEU A 62 -18.74 -1.75 26.45
CA LEU A 62 -17.62 -1.03 25.88
C LEU A 62 -16.66 -2.00 25.18
N GLN A 63 -16.25 -3.07 25.86
CA GLN A 63 -15.35 -4.08 25.29
C GLN A 63 -15.95 -4.77 24.05
N LYS A 64 -17.26 -5.03 24.06
CA LYS A 64 -17.98 -5.57 22.91
C LYS A 64 -17.98 -4.58 21.73
N HIS A 65 -18.19 -3.30 21.99
CA HIS A 65 -18.17 -2.26 20.96
C HIS A 65 -16.77 -2.07 20.37
N VAL A 66 -15.73 -2.09 21.20
CA VAL A 66 -14.34 -2.04 20.74
C VAL A 66 -14.01 -3.24 19.84
N ASN A 67 -14.38 -4.44 20.26
CA ASN A 67 -14.19 -5.65 19.46
C ASN A 67 -14.92 -5.57 18.10
N GLN A 68 -16.17 -5.08 18.09
CA GLN A 68 -16.93 -4.88 16.85
C GLN A 68 -16.30 -3.81 15.94
N LEU A 69 -15.78 -2.74 16.52
CA LEU A 69 -15.11 -1.68 15.78
C LEU A 69 -13.80 -2.18 15.15
N ASN A 70 -12.98 -2.90 15.92
CA ASN A 70 -11.74 -3.52 15.45
C ASN A 70 -12.01 -4.50 14.30
N GLN A 71 -13.02 -5.36 14.44
CA GLN A 71 -13.43 -6.25 13.35
C GLN A 71 -13.85 -5.49 12.09
N LYS A 72 -14.65 -4.43 12.22
CA LYS A 72 -15.08 -3.61 11.08
C LYS A 72 -13.89 -2.92 10.40
N LEU A 73 -12.95 -2.37 11.16
CA LEU A 73 -11.75 -1.73 10.64
C LEU A 73 -10.87 -2.71 9.86
N GLN A 74 -10.65 -3.91 10.40
CA GLN A 74 -9.93 -4.97 9.69
C GLN A 74 -10.64 -5.35 8.38
N HIS A 75 -11.96 -5.51 8.39
CA HIS A 75 -12.73 -5.81 7.19
C HIS A 75 -12.67 -4.71 6.13
N LEU A 76 -12.77 -3.44 6.52
CA LEU A 76 -12.68 -2.30 5.61
C LEU A 76 -11.29 -2.21 4.98
N THR A 77 -10.25 -2.42 5.78
CA THR A 77 -8.84 -2.38 5.34
C THR A 77 -8.53 -3.54 4.41
N ALA A 78 -8.94 -4.77 4.75
CA ALA A 78 -8.78 -5.94 3.90
C ALA A 78 -9.52 -5.80 2.57
N LYS A 79 -10.74 -5.22 2.57
CA LYS A 79 -11.51 -4.96 1.35
C LYS A 79 -10.81 -3.93 0.45
N ARG A 80 -10.21 -2.89 1.04
CA ARG A 80 -9.42 -1.88 0.31
C ARG A 80 -8.15 -2.49 -0.28
N GLN A 81 -7.39 -3.27 0.50
CA GLN A 81 -6.20 -3.95 0.01
C GLN A 81 -6.49 -4.92 -1.14
N ARG A 82 -7.61 -5.66 -1.07
CA ARG A 82 -8.02 -6.56 -2.17
C ARG A 82 -8.31 -5.80 -3.47
N LYS A 83 -8.90 -4.59 -3.39
CA LYS A 83 -9.15 -3.73 -4.56
C LYS A 83 -7.85 -3.18 -5.15
N GLU A 84 -6.93 -2.73 -4.32
CA GLU A 84 -5.62 -2.21 -4.77
C GLU A 84 -4.75 -3.30 -5.40
N LYS A 85 -4.72 -4.52 -4.82
CA LYS A 85 -4.00 -5.67 -5.41
C LYS A 85 -4.50 -6.05 -6.82
N ARG A 86 -5.78 -5.80 -7.14
CA ARG A 86 -6.32 -6.03 -8.50
C ARG A 86 -5.84 -4.99 -9.51
N LYS A 87 -5.70 -3.71 -9.12
CA LYS A 87 -5.19 -2.65 -10.01
C LYS A 87 -3.75 -2.90 -10.44
N ILE A 88 -2.91 -3.40 -9.53
CA ILE A 88 -1.50 -3.71 -9.82
C ILE A 88 -1.35 -4.83 -10.85
N LYS A 89 -2.29 -5.79 -10.90
CA LYS A 89 -2.24 -6.91 -11.86
C LYS A 89 -2.56 -6.47 -13.29
N ILE A 90 -3.44 -5.48 -13.47
CA ILE A 90 -3.80 -4.92 -14.79
C ILE A 90 -2.58 -4.24 -15.43
N PHE A 91 -1.81 -3.49 -14.64
CA PHE A 91 -0.62 -2.77 -15.12
C PHE A 91 0.43 -3.72 -15.72
N LYS A 92 0.59 -4.94 -15.16
CA LYS A 92 1.53 -5.95 -15.68
C LYS A 92 1.17 -6.43 -17.09
N TRP A 93 -0.11 -6.63 -17.39
CA TRP A 93 -0.57 -7.05 -18.72
C TRP A 93 -0.40 -5.94 -19.77
N VAL A 94 -0.62 -4.69 -19.37
CA VAL A 94 -0.39 -3.52 -20.23
C VAL A 94 1.10 -3.40 -20.59
N ILE A 95 2.02 -3.55 -19.62
CA ILE A 95 3.46 -3.56 -19.92
C ILE A 95 3.83 -4.68 -20.90
N LEU A 96 3.32 -5.90 -20.69
CA LEU A 96 3.66 -7.05 -21.52
C LEU A 96 3.21 -6.87 -22.98
N THR A 97 1.98 -6.39 -23.18
CA THR A 97 1.44 -6.11 -24.53
C THR A 97 2.21 -5.02 -25.25
N LEU A 98 2.59 -3.95 -24.53
CA LEU A 98 3.41 -2.86 -25.09
C LEU A 98 4.79 -3.36 -25.55
N LEU A 99 5.41 -4.26 -24.78
CA LEU A 99 6.73 -4.83 -25.10
C LEU A 99 6.65 -5.71 -26.35
N ILE A 100 5.62 -6.55 -26.46
CA ILE A 100 5.37 -7.38 -27.65
C ILE A 100 5.13 -6.50 -28.88
N LEU A 101 4.31 -5.46 -28.76
CA LEU A 101 4.03 -4.53 -29.85
C LEU A 101 5.31 -3.84 -30.35
N LEU A 102 6.16 -3.37 -29.44
CA LEU A 102 7.46 -2.79 -29.77
C LEU A 102 8.33 -3.80 -30.52
N PHE A 103 8.38 -5.05 -30.04
CA PHE A 103 9.19 -6.10 -30.65
C PHE A 103 8.70 -6.42 -32.07
N THR A 104 7.38 -6.49 -32.29
CA THR A 104 6.78 -6.66 -33.62
C THR A 104 7.20 -5.54 -34.57
N CYS A 105 7.23 -4.28 -34.12
CA CYS A 105 7.71 -3.17 -34.96
C CYS A 105 9.18 -3.33 -35.35
N VAL A 106 10.04 -3.73 -34.40
CA VAL A 106 11.47 -3.94 -34.66
C VAL A 106 11.70 -5.09 -35.65
N VAL A 107 11.04 -6.23 -35.45
CA VAL A 107 11.13 -7.38 -36.35
C VAL A 107 10.65 -7.02 -37.75
N GLY A 108 9.51 -6.32 -37.87
CA GLY A 108 9.00 -5.84 -39.14
C GLY A 108 10.01 -4.95 -39.88
N TYR A 109 10.63 -4.01 -39.17
CA TYR A 109 11.66 -3.14 -39.74
C TYR A 109 12.89 -3.92 -40.25
N VAL A 110 13.37 -4.90 -39.47
CA VAL A 110 14.53 -5.73 -39.85
C VAL A 110 14.24 -6.54 -41.11
N ILE A 111 13.05 -7.14 -41.22
CA ILE A 111 12.65 -7.92 -42.40
C ILE A 111 12.61 -7.03 -43.64
N ILE A 112 11.99 -5.84 -43.56
CA ILE A 112 11.93 -4.90 -44.68
C ILE A 112 13.34 -4.49 -45.12
N ARG A 113 14.20 -4.11 -44.16
CA ARG A 113 15.58 -3.71 -44.45
C ARG A 113 16.37 -4.85 -45.10
N LEU A 114 16.22 -6.07 -44.60
CA LEU A 114 16.91 -7.25 -45.13
C LEU A 114 16.43 -7.58 -46.55
N HIS A 115 15.12 -7.51 -46.80
CA HIS A 115 14.54 -7.78 -48.11
C HIS A 115 15.00 -6.74 -49.15
N VAL A 116 15.01 -5.46 -48.78
CA VAL A 116 15.52 -4.38 -49.64
C VAL A 116 17.02 -4.56 -49.92
N ARG A 117 17.83 -4.87 -48.90
CA ARG A 117 19.28 -5.10 -49.07
C ARG A 117 19.57 -6.31 -49.96
N SER A 118 18.83 -7.41 -49.80
CA SER A 118 19.00 -8.62 -50.60
C SER A 118 18.69 -8.37 -52.08
N ASN A 119 17.59 -7.67 -52.39
CA ASN A 119 17.18 -7.36 -53.76
C ASN A 119 18.19 -6.43 -54.48
N ILE A 120 18.82 -5.50 -53.77
CA ILE A 120 19.89 -4.66 -54.34
C ILE A 120 21.12 -5.50 -54.71
N ASN A 121 21.50 -6.47 -53.87
CA ASN A 121 22.70 -7.27 -54.11
C ASN A 121 22.52 -8.22 -55.31
N THR A 122 21.34 -8.81 -55.47
CA THR A 122 21.03 -9.67 -56.64
C THR A 122 21.01 -8.89 -57.96
N LYS A 123 20.51 -7.64 -57.95
CA LYS A 123 20.57 -6.73 -59.10
C LYS A 123 21.99 -6.24 -59.43
N ASN A 124 22.91 -6.23 -58.48
CA ASN A 124 24.30 -5.90 -58.76
C ASN A 124 25.01 -7.07 -59.46
N LEU A 125 24.88 -8.30 -58.91
CA LEU A 125 25.51 -9.49 -59.49
C LEU A 125 25.06 -9.78 -60.93
N ASN A 126 23.77 -9.62 -61.23
CA ASN A 126 23.26 -9.86 -62.59
C ASN A 126 23.67 -8.79 -63.61
N SER A 127 24.02 -7.59 -63.15
CA SER A 127 24.57 -6.54 -64.01
C SER A 127 26.02 -6.84 -64.34
N THR A 128 26.82 -7.26 -63.37
CA THR A 128 28.24 -7.59 -63.56
C THR A 128 28.44 -8.82 -64.44
N THR A 129 27.59 -9.86 -64.31
CA THR A 129 27.66 -11.04 -65.19
C THR A 129 27.26 -10.72 -66.63
N LYS A 130 26.35 -9.77 -66.87
CA LYS A 130 25.98 -9.31 -68.21
C LYS A 130 27.12 -8.58 -68.93
N VAL A 131 27.97 -7.84 -68.22
CA VAL A 131 29.13 -7.14 -68.82
C VAL A 131 30.28 -8.11 -69.12
N LEU A 132 30.42 -9.19 -68.36
CA LEU A 132 31.47 -10.21 -68.56
C LEU A 132 31.17 -11.23 -69.67
N THR A 133 29.93 -11.26 -70.20
CA THR A 133 29.50 -12.20 -71.26
C THR A 133 29.27 -11.52 -72.62
N MET A 134 29.67 -10.25 -72.76
CA MET A 134 29.63 -9.48 -74.00
C MET A 134 31.05 -9.10 -74.42
#